data_AF-A0A7I7QDN3-F1
#
_entry.id   AF-A0A7I7QDN3-F1
#
_cell.length_a   1.000
_cell.length_b   1.000
_cell.length_c   1.000
_cell.angle_alpha   90.00
_cell.angle_beta   90.00
_cell.angle_gamma   90.00
#
_symmetry.space_group_name_H-M   'P 1'
#
loop_
_entity.id
_entity.type
_entity.pdbx_description
1 polymer ?
#
loop_
_entity_poly.entity_id
_entity_poly.type
_entity_poly.pdbx_seq_one_letter_code
_entity_poly.pdbx_strand_id
1 'polypeptide(L)'
;MTDMRDALTASGLVGARIHSELFGALPAINPGVVDGAPRVPPHAPDGPPGVGPSVTFARSGLTASWSSDYGTILDFAEACDVPTRFSCRSGVCHLCETGVVAGTTQYVQAPLELPGPGTVLICSAAPDSDLVLDL
;
A
#
# COMPACT_ATOMS: atom_id res chain seq x y z
N MET A 1 23.81 -8.20 12.08
CA MET A 1 23.06 -7.62 13.21
C MET A 1 23.30 -8.37 14.52
N THR A 2 23.34 -9.71 14.50
CA THR A 2 23.67 -10.54 15.69
C THR A 2 24.95 -10.08 16.39
N ASP A 3 26.06 -9.95 15.66
CA ASP A 3 27.35 -9.54 16.22
C ASP A 3 27.31 -8.18 16.94
N MET A 4 26.51 -7.23 16.45
CA MET A 4 26.34 -5.91 17.08
C MET A 4 25.50 -6.00 18.36
N ARG A 5 24.46 -6.84 18.38
CA ARG A 5 23.66 -7.08 19.60
C ARG A 5 24.51 -7.76 20.67
N ASP A 6 25.36 -8.70 20.27
CA ASP A 6 26.26 -9.42 21.17
C ASP A 6 27.31 -8.47 21.77
N ALA A 7 27.92 -7.61 20.96
CA ALA A 7 28.86 -6.59 21.42
C ALA A 7 28.24 -5.59 22.41
N LEU A 8 27.02 -5.12 22.13
CA LEU A 8 26.28 -4.21 23.02
C LEU A 8 25.91 -4.87 24.34
N THR A 9 25.48 -6.14 24.30
CA THR A 9 25.18 -6.92 25.50
C THR A 9 26.43 -7.18 26.33
N ALA A 10 27.55 -7.53 25.69
CA ALA A 10 28.85 -7.70 26.34
C ALA A 10 29.37 -6.39 26.97
N SER A 11 28.92 -5.24 26.47
CA SER A 11 29.21 -3.91 27.03
C SER A 11 28.29 -3.51 28.19
N GLY A 12 27.42 -4.42 28.66
CA GLY A 12 26.56 -4.21 29.83
C GLY A 12 25.19 -3.59 29.52
N LEU A 13 24.83 -3.44 28.24
CA LEU A 13 23.48 -3.00 27.88
C LEU A 13 22.49 -4.15 28.07
N VAL A 14 21.42 -3.88 28.82
CA VAL A 14 20.32 -4.82 29.06
C VAL A 14 19.63 -5.10 27.72
N GLY A 15 19.52 -6.38 27.33
CA GLY A 15 18.98 -6.79 26.03
C GLY A 15 17.60 -6.20 25.68
N ALA A 16 16.75 -5.96 26.68
CA ALA A 16 15.45 -5.30 26.52
C ALA A 16 15.52 -3.85 25.98
N ARG A 17 16.70 -3.21 26.05
CA ARG A 17 16.98 -1.87 25.52
C ARG A 17 17.70 -1.90 24.17
N ILE A 18 17.99 -3.08 23.62
CA ILE A 18 18.64 -3.25 22.33
C ILE A 18 17.58 -3.59 21.29
N HIS A 19 17.22 -2.60 20.48
CA HIS A 19 16.29 -2.76 19.37
C HIS A 19 17.09 -2.92 18.08
N SER A 20 16.67 -3.83 17.22
CA SER A 20 17.27 -3.99 15.90
C SER A 20 16.18 -4.29 14.90
N GLU A 21 16.26 -3.63 13.77
CA GLU A 21 15.43 -3.91 12.61
C GLU A 21 16.34 -4.44 11.49
N LEU A 22 15.88 -5.47 10.80
CA LEU A 22 16.60 -6.05 9.68
C LEU A 22 16.04 -5.47 8.37
N PHE A 23 16.85 -4.68 7.69
CA PHE A 23 16.57 -4.23 6.33
C PHE A 23 17.10 -5.27 5.33
N GLY A 24 16.32 -6.32 5.09
CA GLY A 24 16.61 -7.33 4.07
C GLY A 24 15.96 -6.97 2.73
N ALA A 25 16.49 -7.52 1.63
CA ALA A 25 15.77 -7.51 0.36
C ALA A 25 14.54 -8.40 0.51
N LEU A 26 13.35 -7.79 0.46
CA LEU A 26 12.11 -8.55 0.32
C LEU A 26 12.09 -9.24 -1.06
N PRO A 27 11.35 -10.36 -1.21
CA PRO A 27 11.08 -10.93 -2.52
C PRO A 27 10.61 -9.86 -3.50
N ALA A 28 10.92 -10.03 -4.78
CA ALA A 28 10.52 -9.07 -5.81
C ALA A 28 9.01 -8.80 -5.75
N ILE A 29 8.66 -7.51 -5.73
CA ILE A 29 7.26 -7.07 -5.73
C ILE A 29 6.72 -7.24 -7.15
N ASN A 30 6.23 -8.44 -7.42
CA ASN A 30 5.67 -8.88 -8.69
C ASN A 30 4.19 -9.24 -8.50
N PRO A 31 3.29 -8.24 -8.44
CA PRO A 31 1.86 -8.47 -8.33
C PRO A 31 1.38 -9.33 -9.50
N GLY A 32 0.65 -10.40 -9.20
CA GLY A 32 0.09 -11.31 -10.19
C GLY A 32 1.08 -12.27 -10.88
N VAL A 33 2.38 -12.29 -10.54
CA VAL A 33 3.41 -13.04 -11.30
C VAL A 33 4.23 -14.04 -10.45
N VAL A 34 4.04 -14.11 -9.12
CA VAL A 34 4.75 -15.13 -8.31
C VAL A 34 3.93 -16.42 -8.18
N ASP A 35 4.44 -17.49 -8.79
CA ASP A 35 3.94 -18.87 -8.66
C ASP A 35 4.18 -19.38 -7.22
N GLY A 36 3.14 -19.88 -6.55
CA GLY A 36 3.29 -20.76 -5.38
C GLY A 36 2.78 -20.27 -4.02
N ALA A 37 2.38 -19.00 -3.87
CA ALA A 37 1.66 -18.56 -2.67
C ALA A 37 0.13 -18.70 -2.89
N PRO A 38 -0.64 -19.28 -1.94
CA PRO A 38 -2.10 -19.19 -1.97
C PRO A 38 -2.50 -17.72 -2.01
N ARG A 39 -3.16 -17.29 -3.10
CA ARG A 39 -3.70 -15.93 -3.21
C ARG A 39 -5.19 -15.99 -2.94
N VAL A 40 -5.65 -15.13 -2.04
CA VAL A 40 -7.06 -14.79 -1.95
C VAL A 40 -7.41 -13.98 -3.21
N PRO A 41 -8.46 -14.33 -3.95
CA PRO A 41 -8.91 -13.52 -5.08
C PRO A 41 -9.39 -12.14 -4.61
N PRO A 42 -9.22 -11.07 -5.41
CA PRO A 42 -9.77 -9.76 -5.07
C PRO A 42 -11.24 -9.83 -4.69
N HIS A 43 -11.61 -9.18 -3.59
CA HIS A 43 -12.95 -9.21 -3.02
C HIS A 43 -13.32 -7.84 -2.45
N ALA A 44 -14.63 -7.60 -2.24
CA ALA A 44 -15.07 -6.41 -1.53
C ALA A 44 -14.58 -6.46 -0.07
N PRO A 45 -14.24 -5.32 0.55
CA PRO A 45 -13.74 -5.28 1.91
C PRO A 45 -14.78 -5.83 2.90
N ASP A 46 -14.29 -6.42 3.99
CA ASP A 46 -15.15 -6.95 5.05
C ASP A 46 -15.98 -5.86 5.73
N GLY A 47 -17.21 -6.20 6.12
CA GLY A 47 -18.12 -5.31 6.83
C GLY A 47 -19.18 -4.66 5.93
N PRO A 48 -19.91 -3.66 6.43
CA PRO A 48 -20.91 -2.96 5.64
C PRO A 48 -20.23 -2.15 4.52
N PRO A 49 -20.85 -2.06 3.32
CA PRO A 49 -20.33 -1.21 2.26
C PRO A 49 -20.15 0.24 2.73
N GLY A 50 -19.06 0.87 2.30
CA GLY A 50 -18.86 2.29 2.53
C GLY A 50 -19.92 3.15 1.82
N VAL A 51 -20.09 4.38 2.31
CA VAL A 51 -21.02 5.37 1.74
C VAL A 51 -20.32 6.41 0.84
N GLY A 52 -19.01 6.26 0.66
CA GLY A 52 -18.19 7.13 -0.17
C GLY A 52 -18.24 6.80 -1.66
N PRO A 53 -17.36 7.44 -2.47
CA PRO A 53 -17.29 7.21 -3.90
C PRO A 53 -16.97 5.76 -4.25
N SER A 54 -17.37 5.35 -5.45
CA SER A 54 -17.05 4.04 -6.01
C SER A 54 -15.58 3.99 -6.44
N VAL A 55 -14.84 2.99 -5.97
CA VAL A 55 -13.45 2.75 -6.39
C VAL A 55 -13.39 1.44 -7.17
N THR A 56 -12.90 1.52 -8.41
CA THR A 56 -12.77 0.39 -9.32
C THR A 56 -11.30 0.09 -9.60
N PHE A 57 -10.92 -1.16 -9.36
CA PHE A 57 -9.65 -1.75 -9.74
C PHE A 57 -9.85 -2.52 -11.06
N ALA A 58 -9.52 -1.89 -12.18
CA ALA A 58 -9.91 -2.32 -13.52
C ALA A 58 -9.34 -3.69 -13.94
N ARG A 59 -8.07 -3.98 -13.63
CA ARG A 59 -7.44 -5.27 -13.96
C ARG A 59 -7.84 -6.37 -13.00
N SER A 60 -8.17 -6.01 -11.76
CA SER A 60 -8.72 -6.92 -10.77
C SER A 60 -10.22 -7.20 -10.95
N GLY A 61 -10.92 -6.38 -11.76
CA GLY A 61 -12.35 -6.54 -12.04
C GLY A 61 -13.23 -6.30 -10.80
N LEU A 62 -12.73 -5.52 -9.83
CA LEU A 62 -13.40 -5.25 -8.57
C LEU A 62 -13.84 -3.80 -8.49
N THR A 63 -15.10 -3.59 -8.11
CA THR A 63 -15.64 -2.28 -7.74
C THR A 63 -16.20 -2.36 -6.33
N ALA A 64 -15.78 -1.46 -5.45
CA ALA A 64 -16.28 -1.37 -4.09
C ALA A 64 -16.46 0.09 -3.65
N SER A 65 -17.45 0.34 -2.81
CA SER A 65 -17.70 1.68 -2.26
C SER A 65 -16.69 2.02 -1.17
N TRP A 66 -16.07 3.19 -1.28
CA TRP A 66 -15.11 3.70 -0.32
C TRP A 66 -15.71 3.86 1.08
N SER A 67 -15.01 3.37 2.11
CA SER A 67 -15.30 3.66 3.52
C SER A 67 -14.27 4.63 4.08
N SER A 68 -14.71 5.56 4.93
CA SER A 68 -13.82 6.46 5.69
C SER A 68 -12.95 5.73 6.73
N ASP A 69 -13.19 4.44 6.95
CA ASP A 69 -12.33 3.60 7.80
C ASP A 69 -10.95 3.36 7.17
N TYR A 70 -10.83 3.58 5.85
CA TYR A 70 -9.57 3.49 5.12
C TYR A 70 -8.99 4.89 4.91
N GLY A 71 -7.74 5.08 5.32
CA GLY A 71 -7.07 6.38 5.19
C GLY A 71 -6.53 6.64 3.79
N THR A 72 -6.10 5.60 3.08
CA THR A 72 -5.48 5.71 1.76
C THR A 72 -5.99 4.64 0.80
N ILE A 73 -5.93 4.93 -0.51
CA ILE A 73 -6.33 4.00 -1.57
C ILE A 73 -5.56 2.68 -1.44
N LEU A 74 -4.29 2.72 -1.01
CA LEU A 74 -3.51 1.53 -0.73
C LEU A 74 -4.15 0.68 0.37
N ASP A 75 -4.55 1.27 1.51
CA ASP A 75 -5.17 0.50 2.61
C ASP A 75 -6.46 -0.17 2.16
N PHE A 76 -7.25 0.53 1.33
CA PHE A 76 -8.45 -0.02 0.73
C PHE A 76 -8.16 -1.16 -0.24
N ALA A 77 -7.15 -1.01 -1.10
CA ALA A 77 -6.73 -2.06 -2.03
C ALA A 77 -6.21 -3.31 -1.29
N GLU A 78 -5.47 -3.14 -0.19
CA GLU A 78 -5.01 -4.25 0.65
C GLU A 78 -6.19 -4.99 1.31
N ALA A 79 -7.19 -4.26 1.83
CA ALA A 79 -8.39 -4.87 2.40
C ALA A 79 -9.26 -5.61 1.37
N CYS A 80 -9.06 -5.31 0.10
CA CYS A 80 -9.71 -5.98 -1.02
C CYS A 80 -8.88 -7.12 -1.62
N ASP A 81 -7.71 -7.44 -1.05
CA ASP A 81 -6.72 -8.37 -1.62
C ASP A 81 -6.33 -8.03 -3.08
N VAL A 82 -6.37 -6.75 -3.45
CA VAL A 82 -5.97 -6.25 -4.77
C VAL A 82 -4.44 -6.20 -4.86
N PRO A 83 -3.83 -6.87 -5.86
CA PRO A 83 -2.37 -6.88 -5.98
C PRO A 83 -1.80 -5.49 -6.31
N THR A 84 -1.02 -4.92 -5.39
CA THR A 84 -0.39 -3.60 -5.55
C THR A 84 1.14 -3.67 -5.44
N ARG A 85 1.83 -2.69 -6.04
CA ARG A 85 3.26 -2.45 -5.80
C ARG A 85 3.38 -1.30 -4.81
N PHE A 86 4.10 -1.46 -3.69
CA PHE A 86 4.34 -0.36 -2.77
C PHE A 86 5.54 -0.65 -1.86
N SER A 87 6.04 0.38 -1.16
CA SER A 87 7.06 0.20 -0.12
C SER A 87 6.94 1.27 0.98
N CYS A 88 7.18 2.55 0.66
CA CYS A 88 7.37 3.59 1.67
C CYS A 88 6.12 4.02 2.45
N ARG A 89 4.91 3.80 1.90
CA ARG A 89 3.62 4.30 2.43
C ARG A 89 3.55 5.80 2.76
N SER A 90 4.45 6.61 2.23
CA SER A 90 4.58 8.04 2.55
C SER A 90 4.61 8.96 1.34
N GLY A 91 4.39 8.42 0.13
CA GLY A 91 4.39 9.19 -1.11
C GLY A 91 5.78 9.66 -1.55
N VAL A 92 6.85 8.91 -1.26
CA VAL A 92 8.25 9.30 -1.59
C VAL A 92 8.97 8.36 -2.54
N CYS A 93 8.68 7.06 -2.52
CA CYS A 93 9.43 6.08 -3.33
C CYS A 93 8.87 5.85 -4.74
N HIS A 94 7.68 6.39 -5.03
CA HIS A 94 6.95 6.24 -6.30
C HIS A 94 6.63 4.80 -6.74
N LEU A 95 6.96 3.78 -5.94
CA LEU A 95 6.69 2.38 -6.29
C LEU A 95 5.19 2.06 -6.37
N CYS A 96 4.35 2.84 -5.66
CA CYS A 96 2.90 2.76 -5.69
C CYS A 96 2.23 3.65 -6.74
N GLU A 97 3.01 4.22 -7.66
CA GLU A 97 2.46 4.98 -8.76
C GLU A 97 1.52 4.10 -9.60
N THR A 98 0.27 4.53 -9.70
CA THR A 98 -0.81 3.80 -10.36
C THR A 98 -1.48 4.70 -11.38
N GLY A 99 -1.78 4.16 -12.57
CA GLY A 99 -2.54 4.88 -13.59
C GLY A 99 -3.97 5.16 -13.16
N VAL A 100 -4.42 6.41 -13.33
CA VAL A 100 -5.81 6.82 -13.14
C VAL A 100 -6.51 6.77 -14.49
N VAL A 101 -7.47 5.87 -14.63
CA VAL A 101 -8.27 5.71 -15.85
C VAL A 101 -9.40 6.76 -15.90
N ALA A 102 -10.04 7.01 -14.75
CA ALA A 102 -11.10 8.02 -14.60
C ALA A 102 -11.22 8.46 -13.14
N GLY A 103 -11.74 9.67 -12.92
CA GLY A 103 -11.98 10.22 -11.58
C GLY A 103 -10.84 11.10 -11.07
N THR A 104 -11.02 11.61 -9.84
CA THR A 104 -10.04 12.45 -9.15
C THR A 104 -9.68 11.90 -7.78
N THR A 105 -8.47 12.24 -7.35
CA THR A 105 -7.93 11.88 -6.03
C THR A 105 -7.41 13.13 -5.34
N GLN A 106 -7.40 13.07 -4.01
CA GLN A 106 -6.76 14.07 -3.17
C GLN A 106 -5.68 13.42 -2.32
N TYR A 107 -4.60 14.16 -2.05
CA TYR A 107 -3.52 13.68 -1.18
C TYR A 107 -3.83 13.99 0.27
N VAL A 108 -3.96 12.94 1.09
CA VAL A 108 -4.10 13.06 2.54
C VAL A 108 -2.80 13.55 3.16
N GLN A 109 -1.67 13.06 2.63
CA GLN A 109 -0.34 13.60 2.87
C GLN A 109 0.27 14.00 1.53
N ALA A 110 0.65 15.27 1.41
CA ALA A 110 1.30 15.78 0.21
C ALA A 110 2.61 15.01 -0.04
N PRO A 111 2.80 14.42 -1.23
CA PRO A 111 4.06 13.77 -1.58
C PRO A 111 5.15 14.82 -1.78
N LEU A 112 6.40 14.39 -1.66
CA LEU A 112 7.56 15.27 -1.88
C LEU A 112 7.63 15.73 -3.34
N GLU A 113 7.31 14.83 -4.26
CA GLU A 113 7.20 15.07 -5.68
C GLU A 113 5.88 14.47 -6.18
N LEU A 114 5.15 15.21 -7.01
CA LEU A 114 3.94 14.68 -7.63
C LEU A 114 4.32 13.65 -8.70
N PRO A 115 3.53 12.58 -8.86
CA PRO A 115 3.80 11.60 -9.90
C PRO A 115 3.47 12.18 -11.29
N GLY A 116 3.78 11.41 -12.34
CA GLY A 116 3.51 11.83 -13.72
C GLY A 116 2.02 12.12 -13.99
N PRO A 117 1.70 12.88 -15.05
CA PRO A 117 0.32 13.17 -15.40
C PRO A 117 -0.48 11.88 -15.64
N GLY A 118 -1.72 11.83 -15.14
CA GLY A 118 -2.60 10.66 -15.29
C GLY A 118 -2.26 9.51 -14.34
N THR A 119 -1.41 9.72 -13.33
CA THR A 119 -1.08 8.73 -12.32
C THR A 119 -1.24 9.29 -10.90
N VAL A 120 -1.27 8.41 -9.91
CA VAL A 120 -1.44 8.75 -8.49
C VAL A 120 -0.56 7.88 -7.61
N LEU A 121 -0.03 8.45 -6.50
CA LEU A 121 0.63 7.68 -5.45
C LEU A 121 -0.44 7.17 -4.47
N ILE A 122 -0.96 5.96 -4.69
CA ILE A 122 -2.11 5.41 -3.94
C ILE A 122 -1.87 5.27 -2.43
N CYS A 123 -0.60 5.25 -2.00
CA CYS A 123 -0.24 5.08 -0.59
C CYS A 123 -0.39 6.35 0.27
N SER A 124 -0.67 7.50 -0.35
CA SER A 124 -0.87 8.77 0.35
C SER A 124 -2.09 9.54 -0.16
N ALA A 125 -2.87 8.94 -1.06
CA ALA A 125 -4.03 9.53 -1.70
C ALA A 125 -5.32 8.85 -1.24
N ALA A 126 -6.41 9.60 -1.27
CA ALA A 126 -7.79 9.15 -1.08
C ALA A 126 -8.63 9.56 -2.31
N PRO A 127 -9.71 8.84 -2.63
CA PRO A 127 -10.61 9.26 -3.70
C PRO A 127 -11.31 10.57 -3.33
N ASP A 128 -11.50 11.42 -4.33
CA ASP A 128 -12.30 12.66 -4.23
C ASP A 128 -13.61 12.55 -5.03
N SER A 129 -13.63 11.70 -6.06
CA SER A 129 -14.81 11.29 -6.82
C SER A 129 -14.83 9.77 -6.99
N ASP A 130 -15.85 9.26 -7.70
CA ASP A 130 -15.78 7.92 -8.29
C ASP A 130 -14.47 7.79 -9.08
N LEU A 131 -13.74 6.69 -8.84
CA LEU A 131 -12.35 6.53 -9.25
C LEU A 131 -12.14 5.17 -9.91
N VAL A 132 -11.43 5.16 -11.03
CA VAL A 132 -11.02 3.94 -11.74
C VAL A 132 -9.50 3.92 -11.86
N LEU A 133 -8.88 2.87 -11.31
CA LEU A 133 -7.44 2.66 -11.27
C LEU A 133 -7.04 1.45 -12.11
N ASP A 134 -5.87 1.52 -12.73
CA ASP A 134 -5.28 0.42 -13.52
C ASP A 134 -4.61 -0.65 -12.62
N LEU A 135 -5.42 -1.30 -11.78
CA LEU A 135 -5.04 -2.33 -10.79
C LEU A 135 -5.97 -3.54 -10.83
#